data_AF-D5E8Q4-F1
#
_entry.id   AF-D5E8Q4-F1
#
_cell.length_a   1.000
_cell.length_b   1.000
_cell.length_c   1.000
_cell.angle_alpha   90.00
_cell.angle_beta   90.00
_cell.angle_gamma   90.00
#
_symmetry.space_group_name_H-M   'P 1'
#
loop_
_entity.id
_entity.type
_entity.pdbx_description
1 polymer ?
#
loop_
_entity_poly.entity_id
_entity_poly.type
_entity_poly.pdbx_seq_one_letter_code
_entity_poly.pdbx_strand_id
1 'polypeptide(L)'
;MQRRGLLFLLLILILFSSGCSDIGDTVKDVNETVTQSKEDVEYLKWMKASIDIIHSDYVDIKQALEDRDVATLEKAAGNLTSHCSKAKGTMQSFNPSPSLQPVTDRYSQILNQSCSLGTFLEENAATLNFTNETTLQKVEKNMGLVNNSLILNN
;
A
#
# COMPACT_ATOMS: atom_id res chain seq x y z
N MET A 1 -36.41 -6.14 -65.14
CA MET A 1 -36.59 -4.79 -64.58
C MET A 1 -36.94 -4.94 -63.11
N GLN A 2 -35.98 -4.85 -62.19
CA GLN A 2 -35.44 -3.64 -61.56
C GLN A 2 -36.32 -3.12 -60.40
N ARG A 3 -35.63 -2.82 -59.28
CA ARG A 3 -36.04 -2.03 -58.11
C ARG A 3 -36.83 -2.71 -56.98
N ARG A 4 -36.14 -3.51 -56.15
CA ARG A 4 -36.36 -3.53 -54.68
C ARG A 4 -35.07 -3.76 -53.85
N GLY A 5 -33.90 -3.49 -54.42
CA GLY A 5 -32.60 -3.63 -53.73
C GLY A 5 -31.95 -2.31 -53.30
N LEU A 6 -32.69 -1.19 -53.33
CA LEU A 6 -32.12 0.15 -53.14
C LEU A 6 -32.59 0.83 -51.83
N LEU A 7 -32.95 0.04 -50.81
CA LEU A 7 -33.27 0.56 -49.46
C LEU A 7 -32.30 0.07 -48.38
N PHE A 8 -31.49 -0.96 -48.66
CA PHE A 8 -30.48 -1.44 -47.70
C PHE A 8 -29.11 -0.75 -47.82
N LEU A 9 -28.87 0.01 -48.89
CA LEU A 9 -27.60 0.73 -49.11
C LEU A 9 -27.59 2.16 -48.54
N LEU A 10 -28.73 2.68 -48.09
CA LEU A 10 -28.82 4.01 -47.47
C LEU A 10 -28.62 3.99 -45.94
N LEU A 11 -28.66 2.82 -45.30
CA LEU A 11 -28.44 2.68 -43.86
C LEU A 11 -26.96 2.52 -43.46
N ILE A 12 -26.07 2.26 -44.41
CA ILE A 12 -24.63 2.08 -44.14
C ILE A 12 -23.84 3.39 -44.41
N LEU A 13 -24.43 4.37 -45.07
CA LEU A 13 -23.75 5.60 -45.50
C LEU A 13 -24.01 6.84 -44.63
N ILE A 14 -24.70 6.71 -43.48
CA ILE A 14 -24.96 7.82 -42.55
C ILE A 14 -24.10 7.73 -41.26
N LEU A 15 -23.32 6.66 -41.06
CA LEU A 15 -22.47 6.52 -39.86
C LEU A 15 -21.03 7.05 -40.02
N PHE A 16 -20.69 7.70 -41.15
CA PHE A 16 -19.36 8.26 -41.40
C PHE A 16 -19.35 9.78 -41.54
N SER A 17 -20.16 10.48 -40.75
CA SER A 17 -20.11 11.94 -40.67
C SER A 17 -20.14 12.46 -39.23
N SER A 18 -19.11 12.13 -38.45
CA SER A 18 -18.62 12.98 -37.36
C SER A 18 -17.36 12.40 -36.71
N GLY A 19 -16.22 13.09 -36.89
CA GLY A 19 -15.16 13.16 -35.88
C GLY A 19 -14.16 12.01 -35.83
N CYS A 20 -13.08 12.10 -36.61
CA CYS A 20 -11.82 11.40 -36.35
C CYS A 20 -11.08 11.94 -35.09
N SER A 21 -11.84 12.42 -34.09
CA SER A 21 -11.37 12.84 -32.76
C SER A 21 -11.49 11.70 -31.74
N ASP A 22 -12.45 10.80 -31.95
CA ASP A 22 -12.87 9.79 -30.97
C ASP A 22 -11.84 8.66 -30.76
N ILE A 23 -11.05 8.35 -31.79
CA ILE A 23 -9.99 7.32 -31.69
C ILE A 23 -8.76 7.85 -30.95
N GLY A 24 -8.43 9.14 -31.10
CA GLY A 24 -7.31 9.77 -30.39
C GLY A 24 -7.58 9.87 -28.89
N ASP A 25 -8.81 10.25 -28.54
CA ASP A 25 -9.27 10.32 -27.16
C ASP A 25 -9.35 8.91 -26.54
N THR A 26 -9.92 7.92 -27.25
CA THR A 26 -9.96 6.53 -26.77
C THR A 26 -8.56 5.93 -26.55
N VAL A 27 -7.60 6.16 -27.45
CA VAL A 27 -6.23 5.63 -27.29
C VAL A 27 -5.50 6.30 -26.13
N LYS A 28 -5.74 7.61 -25.91
CA LYS A 28 -5.20 8.35 -24.77
C LYS A 28 -5.78 7.81 -23.46
N ASP A 29 -7.10 7.62 -23.38
CA ASP A 29 -7.80 7.10 -22.21
C ASP A 29 -7.36 5.66 -21.86
N VAL A 30 -7.17 4.80 -22.88
CA VAL A 30 -6.63 3.45 -22.69
C VAL A 30 -5.19 3.51 -22.18
N ASN A 31 -4.35 4.37 -22.75
CA ASN A 31 -2.96 4.50 -22.32
C ASN A 31 -2.84 5.02 -20.88
N GLU A 32 -3.67 5.99 -20.49
CA GLU A 32 -3.76 6.49 -19.11
C GLU A 32 -4.25 5.39 -18.16
N THR A 33 -5.27 4.61 -18.54
CA THR A 33 -5.77 3.49 -17.74
C THR A 33 -4.74 2.38 -17.53
N VAL A 34 -3.98 2.03 -18.58
CA VAL A 34 -2.92 1.02 -18.51
C VAL A 34 -1.76 1.53 -17.64
N THR A 35 -1.39 2.80 -17.79
CA THR A 35 -0.33 3.44 -16.97
C THR A 35 -0.73 3.45 -15.50
N GLN A 36 -1.97 3.84 -15.19
CA GLN A 36 -2.49 3.83 -13.83
C GLN A 36 -2.53 2.41 -13.24
N SER A 37 -2.97 1.42 -14.02
CA SER A 37 -2.98 0.02 -13.58
C SER A 37 -1.58 -0.50 -13.25
N LYS A 38 -0.55 -0.04 -13.99
CA LYS A 38 0.84 -0.40 -13.72
C LYS A 38 1.34 0.24 -12.42
N GLU A 39 1.09 1.53 -12.23
CA GLU A 39 1.42 2.26 -10.99
C GLU A 39 0.78 1.60 -9.77
N ASP A 40 -0.50 1.23 -9.87
CA ASP A 40 -1.25 0.54 -8.81
C ASP A 40 -0.60 -0.80 -8.43
N VAL A 41 -0.21 -1.59 -9.43
CA VAL A 41 0.47 -2.88 -9.20
C VAL A 41 1.85 -2.68 -8.57
N GLU A 42 2.62 -1.68 -9.00
CA GLU A 42 3.92 -1.36 -8.42
C GLU A 42 3.79 -0.89 -6.97
N TYR A 43 2.81 -0.02 -6.69
CA TYR A 43 2.47 0.43 -5.34
C TYR A 43 2.11 -0.74 -4.42
N LEU A 44 1.20 -1.62 -4.85
CA LEU A 44 0.76 -2.77 -4.03
C LEU A 44 1.90 -3.75 -3.76
N LYS A 45 2.75 -4.03 -4.75
CA LYS A 45 3.94 -4.87 -4.58
C LYS A 45 4.92 -4.27 -3.58
N TRP A 46 5.22 -2.98 -3.73
CA TRP A 46 6.09 -2.27 -2.81
C TRP A 46 5.52 -2.25 -1.39
N MET A 47 4.24 -1.91 -1.24
CA MET A 47 3.55 -1.85 0.04
C MET A 47 3.61 -3.20 0.75
N LYS A 48 3.35 -4.30 0.03
CA LYS A 48 3.49 -5.65 0.59
C LYS A 48 4.91 -5.91 1.11
N ALA A 49 5.94 -5.64 0.31
CA ALA A 49 7.33 -5.84 0.73
C ALA A 49 7.68 -5.00 1.96
N SER A 50 7.16 -3.77 2.03
CA SER A 50 7.36 -2.89 3.18
C SER A 50 6.62 -3.37 4.43
N ILE A 51 5.41 -3.91 4.30
CA ILE A 51 4.66 -4.57 5.39
C ILE A 51 5.44 -5.77 5.92
N ASP A 52 6.02 -6.59 5.05
CA ASP A 52 6.81 -7.76 5.43
C ASP A 52 8.06 -7.36 6.26
N ILE A 53 8.71 -6.25 5.90
CA ILE A 53 9.85 -5.69 6.68
C ILE A 53 9.37 -5.21 8.06
N ILE A 54 8.30 -4.41 8.11
CA ILE A 54 7.75 -3.90 9.38
C ILE A 54 7.31 -5.04 10.29
N HIS A 55 6.70 -6.10 9.73
CA HIS A 55 6.35 -7.30 10.49
C HIS A 55 7.59 -7.97 11.09
N SER A 56 8.68 -8.08 10.32
CA SER A 56 9.95 -8.62 10.84
C SER A 56 10.47 -7.81 12.01
N ASP A 57 10.44 -6.48 11.93
CA ASP A 57 10.87 -5.61 13.03
C ASP A 57 10.01 -5.83 14.29
N TYR A 58 8.69 -6.02 14.13
CA TYR A 58 7.80 -6.37 15.24
C TYR A 58 8.15 -7.71 15.90
N VAL A 59 8.50 -8.72 15.09
CA VAL A 59 8.93 -10.04 15.59
C VAL A 59 10.21 -9.90 16.41
N ASP A 60 11.19 -9.17 15.90
CA ASP A 60 12.46 -8.94 16.59
C ASP A 60 12.25 -8.18 17.92
N ILE A 61 11.40 -7.15 17.93
CA ILE A 61 11.03 -6.41 19.16
C ILE A 61 10.35 -7.34 20.17
N LYS A 62 9.40 -8.17 19.72
CA LYS A 62 8.69 -9.12 20.58
C LYS A 62 9.67 -10.09 21.24
N GLN A 63 10.57 -10.68 20.44
CA GLN A 63 11.57 -11.61 20.93
C GLN A 63 12.51 -10.93 21.94
N ALA A 64 12.98 -9.72 21.65
CA ALA A 64 13.85 -8.97 22.56
C ALA A 64 13.16 -8.64 23.90
N LEU A 65 11.86 -8.32 23.89
CA LEU A 65 11.07 -8.12 25.11
C LEU A 65 10.92 -9.41 25.92
N GLU A 66 10.66 -10.54 25.25
CA GLU A 66 10.52 -11.85 25.88
C GLU A 66 11.84 -12.32 26.51
N ASP A 67 12.96 -12.12 25.81
CA ASP A 67 14.31 -12.46 26.28
C ASP A 67 14.88 -11.43 27.27
N ARG A 68 14.22 -10.28 27.41
CA ARG A 68 14.65 -9.12 28.22
C ARG A 68 16.03 -8.61 27.80
N ASP A 69 16.32 -8.66 26.51
CA ASP A 69 17.56 -8.18 25.91
C ASP A 69 17.40 -6.71 25.48
N VAL A 70 17.85 -5.80 26.33
CA VAL A 70 17.79 -4.35 26.10
C VAL A 70 18.54 -3.95 24.83
N ALA A 71 19.72 -4.52 24.57
CA ALA A 71 20.55 -4.12 23.44
C ALA A 71 19.89 -4.54 22.11
N THR A 72 19.32 -5.75 22.08
CA THR A 72 18.54 -6.21 20.92
C THR A 72 17.25 -5.41 20.75
N LEU A 73 16.59 -5.04 21.86
CA LEU A 73 15.39 -4.19 21.83
C LEU A 73 15.67 -2.80 21.24
N GLU A 74 16.72 -2.13 21.70
CA GLU A 74 17.14 -0.81 21.19
C GLU A 74 17.41 -0.87 19.68
N LYS A 75 18.15 -1.89 19.24
CA LYS A 75 18.44 -2.09 17.83
C LYS A 75 17.19 -2.34 17.00
N ALA A 76 16.31 -3.24 17.46
CA ALA A 76 15.08 -3.58 16.76
C ALA A 76 14.09 -2.38 16.71
N ALA A 77 14.04 -1.59 17.78
CA ALA A 77 13.28 -0.34 17.82
C ALA A 77 13.80 0.69 16.79
N GLY A 78 15.12 0.88 16.73
CA GLY A 78 15.76 1.74 15.73
C GLY A 78 15.50 1.30 14.29
N ASN A 79 15.51 -0.02 14.04
CA ASN A 79 15.13 -0.57 12.74
C ASN A 79 13.68 -0.21 12.39
N LEU A 80 12.73 -0.45 13.31
CA LEU A 80 11.31 -0.13 13.10
C LEU A 80 11.11 1.35 12.76
N THR A 81 11.74 2.26 13.51
CA THR A 81 11.67 3.71 13.25
C THR A 81 12.24 4.09 11.89
N SER A 82 13.41 3.54 11.54
CA SER A 82 14.07 3.79 10.27
C SER A 82 13.22 3.30 9.09
N HIS A 83 12.76 2.04 9.15
CA HIS A 83 11.96 1.42 8.11
C HIS A 83 10.61 2.12 7.94
N CYS A 84 9.91 2.44 9.04
CA CYS A 84 8.61 3.12 8.93
C CYS A 84 8.76 4.54 8.37
N SER A 85 9.83 5.27 8.72
CA SER A 85 10.08 6.62 8.25
C SER A 85 10.44 6.63 6.78
N LYS A 86 11.31 5.71 6.36
CA LYS A 86 11.64 5.49 4.95
C LYS A 86 10.39 5.12 4.16
N ALA A 87 9.58 4.19 4.67
CA ALA A 87 8.36 3.75 4.02
C ALA A 87 7.35 4.90 3.85
N LYS A 88 7.19 5.79 4.85
CA LYS A 88 6.36 6.99 4.71
C LYS A 88 6.85 7.90 3.59
N GLY A 89 8.16 8.13 3.50
CA GLY A 89 8.75 8.94 2.44
C GLY A 89 8.53 8.32 1.05
N THR A 90 8.76 7.02 0.91
CA THR A 90 8.53 6.31 -0.36
C THR A 90 7.03 6.21 -0.71
N MET A 91 6.13 6.09 0.27
CA MET A 91 4.68 6.10 0.01
C MET A 91 4.24 7.38 -0.71
N GLN A 92 4.86 8.52 -0.39
CA GLN A 92 4.54 9.82 -1.01
C GLN A 92 5.02 9.95 -2.46
N SER A 93 5.93 9.08 -2.94
CA SER A 93 6.39 9.12 -4.33
C SER A 93 5.47 8.37 -5.30
N PHE A 94 4.53 7.57 -4.78
CA PHE A 94 3.54 6.87 -5.60
C PHE A 94 2.31 7.74 -5.82
N ASN A 95 1.64 7.53 -6.95
CA ASN A 95 0.34 8.14 -7.24
C ASN A 95 -0.69 7.06 -7.62
N PRO A 96 -1.07 6.20 -6.66
CA PRO A 96 -2.02 5.13 -6.92
C PRO A 96 -3.41 5.67 -7.23
N SER A 97 -4.22 4.87 -7.91
CA SER A 97 -5.56 5.27 -8.30
C SER A 97 -6.44 5.50 -7.06
N PRO A 98 -7.51 6.31 -7.18
CA PRO A 98 -8.45 6.54 -6.08
C PRO A 98 -9.06 5.24 -5.52
N SER A 99 -9.10 4.16 -6.32
CA SER A 99 -9.59 2.85 -5.89
C SER A 99 -8.75 2.22 -4.77
N LEU A 100 -7.45 2.58 -4.68
CA LEU A 100 -6.53 2.09 -3.66
C LEU A 100 -6.50 2.96 -2.40
N GLN A 101 -7.20 4.10 -2.38
CA GLN A 101 -7.19 5.02 -1.24
C GLN A 101 -7.49 4.33 0.12
N PRO A 102 -8.48 3.43 0.24
CA PRO A 102 -8.75 2.75 1.51
C PRO A 102 -7.56 1.94 2.02
N VAL A 103 -6.82 1.30 1.11
CA VAL A 103 -5.65 0.49 1.43
C VAL A 103 -4.46 1.39 1.79
N THR A 104 -4.26 2.47 1.04
CA THR A 104 -3.27 3.51 1.32
C THR A 104 -3.47 4.12 2.72
N ASP A 105 -4.70 4.47 3.07
CA ASP A 105 -5.03 5.04 4.38
C ASP A 105 -4.74 4.05 5.50
N ARG A 106 -5.11 2.78 5.31
CA ARG A 106 -4.84 1.72 6.27
C ARG A 106 -3.34 1.52 6.49
N TYR A 107 -2.58 1.51 5.40
CA TYR A 107 -1.13 1.36 5.47
C TYR A 107 -0.47 2.57 6.14
N SER A 108 -0.93 3.79 5.85
CA SER A 108 -0.48 5.01 6.55
C SER A 108 -0.71 4.94 8.07
N GLN A 109 -1.84 4.40 8.52
CA GLN A 109 -2.10 4.16 9.95
C GLN A 109 -1.09 3.19 10.56
N ILE A 110 -0.78 2.09 9.87
CA ILE A 110 0.23 1.10 10.30
C ILE A 110 1.59 1.77 10.44
N LEU A 111 2.01 2.57 9.45
CA LEU A 111 3.28 3.29 9.51
C LEU A 111 3.33 4.29 10.66
N ASN A 112 2.24 5.00 10.95
CA ASN A 112 2.17 5.92 12.08
C ASN A 112 2.34 5.21 13.43
N GLN A 113 1.65 4.08 13.61
CA GLN A 113 1.76 3.28 14.83
C GLN A 113 3.13 2.63 14.97
N SER A 114 3.73 2.20 13.87
CA SER A 114 5.07 1.63 13.81
C SER A 114 6.12 2.65 14.23
N CYS A 115 6.10 3.86 13.64
CA CYS A 115 7.03 4.92 14.03
C CYS A 115 6.86 5.35 15.47
N SER A 116 5.62 5.54 15.93
CA SER A 116 5.37 5.93 17.32
C SER A 116 5.89 4.89 18.32
N LEU A 117 5.77 3.59 18.01
CA LEU A 117 6.31 2.54 18.86
C LEU A 117 7.83 2.48 18.81
N GLY A 118 8.43 2.51 17.61
CA GLY A 118 9.88 2.48 17.44
C GLY A 118 10.55 3.61 18.22
N THR A 119 10.11 4.85 18.02
CA THR A 119 10.64 6.01 18.75
C THR A 119 10.46 5.89 20.26
N PHE A 120 9.28 5.43 20.72
CA PHE A 120 9.05 5.20 22.14
C PHE A 120 10.04 4.18 22.73
N LEU A 121 10.28 3.07 22.03
CA LEU A 121 11.18 2.03 22.50
C LEU A 121 12.65 2.50 22.45
N GLU A 122 13.08 3.21 21.41
CA GLU A 122 14.43 3.80 21.35
C GLU A 122 14.69 4.76 22.51
N GLU A 123 13.73 5.61 22.85
CA GLU A 123 13.86 6.60 23.92
C GLU A 123 13.81 5.98 25.33
N ASN A 124 13.20 4.80 25.47
CA ASN A 124 12.85 4.25 26.78
C ASN A 124 13.37 2.82 27.05
N ALA A 125 14.04 2.15 26.11
CA ALA A 125 14.45 0.75 26.25
C ALA A 125 15.27 0.48 27.53
N ALA A 126 16.23 1.35 27.85
CA ALA A 126 17.07 1.22 29.04
C ALA A 126 16.32 1.37 30.37
N THR A 127 15.19 2.08 30.38
CA THR A 127 14.34 2.31 31.57
C THR A 127 13.04 1.52 31.51
N LEU A 128 12.86 0.73 30.45
CA LEU A 128 11.65 -0.01 30.20
C LEU A 128 11.52 -1.11 31.25
N ASN A 129 10.45 -1.07 32.03
CA ASN A 129 10.17 -2.17 32.93
C ASN A 129 9.62 -3.35 32.12
N PHE A 130 10.47 -4.35 31.85
CA PHE A 130 10.13 -5.57 31.10
C PHE A 130 9.06 -6.44 31.75
N THR A 131 8.69 -6.16 33.01
CA THR A 131 7.52 -6.81 33.65
C THR A 131 6.18 -6.16 33.28
N ASN A 132 6.21 -5.05 32.55
CA ASN A 132 5.02 -4.34 32.11
C ASN A 132 4.42 -5.03 30.87
N GLU A 133 3.51 -5.98 31.11
CA GLU A 133 2.72 -6.69 30.10
C GLU A 133 2.11 -5.74 29.05
N THR A 134 1.86 -4.48 29.41
CA THR A 134 1.32 -3.44 28.54
C THR A 134 2.15 -3.19 27.27
N THR A 135 3.49 -3.21 27.35
CA THR A 135 4.33 -2.92 26.16
C THR A 135 4.31 -4.10 25.20
N LEU A 136 4.42 -5.32 25.71
CA LEU A 136 4.32 -6.54 24.91
C LEU A 136 2.93 -6.64 24.25
N GLN A 137 1.86 -6.37 24.98
CA GLN A 137 0.50 -6.32 24.43
C GLN A 137 0.36 -5.26 23.32
N LYS A 138 1.01 -4.10 23.46
CA LYS A 138 1.01 -3.06 22.41
C LYS A 138 1.76 -3.51 21.15
N VAL A 139 2.88 -4.20 21.32
CA VAL A 139 3.65 -4.84 20.23
C VAL A 139 2.80 -5.88 19.52
N GLU A 140 2.21 -6.81 20.25
CA GLU A 140 1.36 -7.88 19.70
C GLU A 140 0.12 -7.33 18.99
N LYS A 141 -0.53 -6.31 19.58
CA LYS A 141 -1.65 -5.62 18.95
C LYS A 141 -1.24 -5.02 17.61
N ASN A 142 -0.13 -4.28 17.57
CA ASN A 142 0.32 -3.65 16.34
C ASN A 142 0.78 -4.68 15.30
N MET A 143 1.48 -5.73 15.72
CA MET A 143 1.83 -6.88 14.89
C MET A 143 0.58 -7.54 14.28
N GLY A 144 -0.51 -7.67 15.05
CA GLY A 144 -1.80 -8.14 14.56
C GLY A 144 -2.42 -7.23 13.50
N LEU A 145 -2.26 -5.90 13.61
CA LEU A 145 -2.72 -4.95 12.59
C LEU A 145 -1.94 -5.11 11.28
N VAL A 146 -0.63 -5.35 11.36
CA VAL A 146 0.25 -5.63 10.22
C VAL A 146 -0.15 -6.95 9.55
N ASN A 147 -0.37 -8.01 10.33
CA ASN A 147 -0.77 -9.31 9.79
C ASN A 147 -2.16 -9.27 9.13
N ASN A 148 -3.10 -8.53 9.70
CA ASN A 148 -4.43 -8.37 9.10
C ASN A 148 -4.42 -7.49 7.85
N SER A 149 -3.39 -6.67 7.65
CA SER A 149 -3.21 -5.90 6.40
C SER A 149 -2.75 -6.75 5.23
N LEU A 150 -2.22 -7.95 5.49
CA LEU A 150 -1.89 -8.95 4.47
C LEU A 150 -3.14 -9.67 3.95
N ILE A 151 -4.32 -9.47 4.56
CA ILE A 151 -5.61 -9.90 4.02
C ILE A 151 -6.06 -8.88 2.97
N LEU A 152 -5.28 -8.76 1.89
CA LEU A 152 -5.73 -8.29 0.59
C LEU A 152 -6.11 -9.46 -0.34
N ASN A 153 -6.21 -10.67 0.22
CA ASN A 153 -6.78 -11.84 -0.44
C ASN A 153 -8.20 -12.04 0.06
N ASN A 154 -9.16 -11.52 -0.71
CA ASN A 154 -10.37 -12.23 -1.13
C ASN A 154 -11.00 -11.50 -2.31
#